data_AF-A0A8J3ZFT0-F1
#
_entry.id   AF-A0A8J3ZFT0-F1
#
_cell.length_a   1.000
_cell.length_b   1.000
_cell.length_c   1.000
_cell.angle_alpha   90.00
_cell.angle_beta   90.00
_cell.angle_gamma   90.00
#
_symmetry.space_group_name_H-M   'P 1'
#
loop_
_entity.id
_entity.type
_entity.pdbx_description
1 polymer ?
#
loop_
_entity_poly.entity_id
_entity_poly.type
_entity_poly.pdbx_seq_one_letter_code
_entity_poly.pdbx_strand_id
1 'polypeptide(L)'
;MFDYGGGMAWVCWWRVTLTWQSGQYSPTGVPEQVLDVTRAAQLRRVVLGTRRDPRIRDYRYWLHREWDDPDPPRHCPRGHELTAGRARARPCLCGVGHFVTDCFCGAGGHRPPLGPGCGELPFDPEAGRHHW
;
A
#
# COMPACT_ATOMS: atom_id res chain seq x y z
N MET A 1 -21.15 -18.66 16.75
CA MET A 1 -21.49 -19.07 15.37
C MET A 1 -21.37 -17.82 14.53
N PHE A 2 -20.26 -17.65 13.82
CA PHE A 2 -20.01 -16.43 13.05
C PHE A 2 -20.45 -16.69 11.61
N ASP A 3 -21.46 -15.94 11.17
CA ASP A 3 -21.95 -15.94 9.79
C ASP A 3 -20.85 -15.45 8.84
N TYR A 4 -20.31 -16.38 8.05
CA TYR A 4 -19.49 -16.09 6.87
C TYR A 4 -20.41 -15.70 5.71
N GLY A 5 -20.95 -14.48 5.76
CA GLY A 5 -21.78 -13.90 4.72
C GLY A 5 -21.02 -12.88 3.87
N GLY A 6 -20.51 -13.31 2.71
CA GLY A 6 -20.38 -12.49 1.50
C GLY A 6 -19.28 -11.42 1.44
N GLY A 7 -18.18 -11.76 0.76
CA GLY A 7 -17.24 -10.80 0.15
C GLY A 7 -15.83 -10.83 0.76
N MET A 8 -14.88 -11.47 0.08
CA MET A 8 -13.45 -11.45 0.42
C MET A 8 -12.94 -10.01 0.57
N ALA A 9 -12.45 -9.67 1.75
CA ALA A 9 -11.86 -8.37 2.04
C ALA A 9 -10.35 -8.44 1.80
N TRP A 10 -9.89 -7.72 0.78
CA TRP A 10 -8.46 -7.42 0.63
C TRP A 10 -7.96 -6.70 1.88
N VAL A 11 -7.23 -7.38 2.77
CA VAL A 11 -6.59 -6.71 3.91
C VAL A 11 -5.25 -6.16 3.44
N CYS A 12 -5.28 -4.91 2.97
CA CYS A 12 -4.07 -4.11 2.81
C CYS A 12 -3.87 -3.28 4.09
N TRP A 13 -2.72 -3.44 4.73
CA TRP A 13 -2.28 -2.54 5.78
C TRP A 13 -0.86 -2.08 5.51
N TRP A 14 -0.50 -0.92 6.05
CA TRP A 14 0.86 -0.43 5.97
C TRP A 14 1.47 -0.47 7.37
N ARG A 15 2.68 -1.01 7.44
CA ARG A 15 3.51 -0.88 8.63
C ARG A 15 4.41 0.32 8.42
N VAL A 16 4.18 1.37 9.20
CA VAL A 16 4.97 2.60 9.21
C VAL A 16 5.92 2.54 10.40
N THR A 17 7.20 2.78 10.18
CA THR A 17 8.19 2.99 11.23
C THR A 17 8.60 4.45 11.22
N LEU A 18 8.41 5.14 12.35
CA LEU A 18 8.89 6.49 12.58
C LEU A 18 10.14 6.44 13.45
N THR A 19 11.17 7.19 13.08
CA THR A 19 12.39 7.36 13.87
C THR A 19 12.43 8.76 14.44
N TRP A 20 12.17 8.88 15.73
CA TRP A 20 12.24 10.12 16.49
C TRP A 20 13.69 10.49 16.81
N GLN A 21 13.96 11.79 16.99
CA GLN A 21 15.27 12.28 17.44
C GLN A 21 15.66 11.73 18.82
N SER A 22 14.67 11.48 19.68
CA SER A 22 14.85 10.92 21.02
C SER A 22 13.55 10.28 21.50
N GLY A 23 13.66 9.29 22.40
CA GLY A 23 12.50 8.64 23.01
C GLY A 23 11.60 9.59 23.80
N GLN A 24 12.15 10.71 24.31
CA GLN A 24 11.36 11.74 25.01
C GLN A 24 10.28 12.40 24.14
N TYR A 25 10.48 12.41 22.81
CA TYR A 25 9.52 12.98 21.85
C TYR A 25 8.58 11.92 21.28
N SER A 26 8.92 10.64 21.46
CA SER A 26 8.14 9.52 20.97
C SER A 26 7.00 9.17 21.94
N PRO A 27 5.79 8.90 21.45
CA PRO A 27 4.68 8.40 22.26
C PRO A 27 4.98 7.07 22.98
N THR A 28 5.93 6.28 22.48
CA THR A 28 6.30 4.98 23.07
C THR A 28 7.46 5.08 24.08
N GLY A 29 7.99 6.28 24.33
CA GLY A 29 9.15 6.50 25.19
C GLY A 29 10.49 6.00 24.60
N VAL A 30 10.47 5.41 23.41
CA VAL A 30 11.65 4.92 22.68
C VAL A 30 11.76 5.59 21.30
N PRO A 31 12.97 5.79 20.75
CA PRO A 31 13.14 6.53 19.50
C PRO A 31 12.47 5.90 18.28
N GLU A 32 12.16 4.60 18.30
CA GLU A 32 11.45 3.92 17.21
C GLU A 32 9.97 3.71 17.56
N GLN A 33 9.08 4.14 16.68
CA GLN A 33 7.64 3.92 16.81
C GLN A 33 7.11 3.17 15.58
N VAL A 34 6.37 2.09 15.81
CA VAL A 34 5.70 1.32 14.75
C VAL A 34 4.20 1.61 14.78
N LEU A 35 3.62 1.86 13.61
CA LEU A 35 2.20 2.10 13.40
C LEU A 35 1.70 1.17 12.29
N ASP A 36 0.68 0.39 12.59
CA ASP A 36 -0.05 -0.35 11.55
C ASP A 36 -1.30 0.47 11.15
N VAL A 37 -1.40 0.83 9.88
CA VAL A 37 -2.52 1.62 9.34
C VAL A 37 -3.26 0.81 8.29
N THR A 38 -4.58 0.77 8.35
CA THR A 38 -5.42 -0.06 7.45
C THR A 38 -6.14 0.76 6.38
N ARG A 39 -5.96 2.09 6.38
CA ARG A 39 -6.61 3.01 5.45
C ARG A 39 -5.60 3.94 4.81
N ALA A 40 -5.64 4.06 3.49
CA ALA A 40 -4.76 4.96 2.72
C ALA A 40 -4.84 6.43 3.17
N ALA A 41 -6.04 6.91 3.49
CA ALA A 41 -6.22 8.27 4.01
C ALA A 41 -5.52 8.48 5.36
N GLN A 42 -5.44 7.44 6.20
CA GLN A 42 -4.68 7.49 7.45
C GLN A 42 -3.19 7.48 7.18
N LEU A 43 -2.69 6.63 6.27
CA LEU A 43 -1.30 6.66 5.83
C LEU A 43 -0.90 8.05 5.32
N ARG A 44 -1.72 8.67 4.47
CA ARG A 44 -1.47 10.04 3.97
C ARG A 44 -1.33 11.03 5.13
N ARG A 45 -2.23 10.96 6.12
CA ARG A 45 -2.16 11.84 7.30
C ARG A 45 -0.89 11.60 8.11
N VAL A 46 -0.48 10.35 8.30
CA VAL A 46 0.78 10.02 8.99
C VAL A 46 1.97 10.60 8.24
N VAL A 47 2.14 10.31 6.94
CA VAL A 47 3.27 10.81 6.13
C VAL A 47 3.33 12.34 6.12
N LEU A 48 2.20 13.01 5.89
CA LEU A 48 2.17 14.48 5.88
C LEU A 48 2.41 15.10 7.26
N GLY A 49 1.97 14.44 8.34
CA GLY A 49 2.27 14.84 9.70
C GLY A 49 3.76 14.68 10.00
N THR A 50 4.32 13.53 9.64
CA THR A 50 5.73 13.21 9.84
C THR A 50 6.66 14.20 9.14
N ARG A 51 6.40 14.53 7.87
CA ARG A 51 7.19 15.50 7.11
C ARG A 51 7.19 16.92 7.70
N ARG A 52 6.20 17.24 8.53
CA ARG A 52 6.06 18.55 9.18
C ARG A 52 6.58 18.56 10.62
N ASP A 53 6.90 17.40 11.18
CA ASP A 53 7.35 17.30 12.57
C ASP A 53 8.89 17.33 12.63
N PRO A 54 9.50 18.43 13.10
CA PRO A 54 10.96 18.53 13.16
C PRO A 54 11.59 17.58 14.18
N ARG A 55 10.80 16.91 15.03
CA ARG A 55 11.27 15.94 16.03
C ARG A 55 11.41 14.53 15.45
N ILE A 56 10.83 14.28 14.27
CA ILE A 56 11.00 13.03 13.56
C ILE A 56 12.21 13.16 12.64
N ARG A 57 13.19 12.29 12.84
CA ARG A 57 14.43 12.26 12.07
C ARG A 57 14.23 11.61 10.71
N ASP A 58 13.46 10.53 10.67
CA ASP A 58 13.25 9.72 9.47
C ASP A 58 11.97 8.89 9.59
N TYR A 59 11.46 8.37 8.47
CA TYR A 59 10.37 7.40 8.44
C TYR A 59 10.45 6.47 7.23
N ARG A 60 9.91 5.28 7.40
CA ARG A 60 9.74 4.28 6.34
C ARG A 60 8.38 3.63 6.47
N TYR A 61 7.82 3.15 5.37
CA TYR A 61 6.61 2.35 5.42
C TYR A 61 6.58 1.27 4.35
N TRP A 62 5.95 0.15 4.71
CA TRP A 62 5.82 -1.03 3.87
C TRP A 62 4.34 -1.36 3.72
N LEU A 63 3.89 -1.61 2.49
CA LEU A 63 2.57 -2.17 2.26
C LEU A 63 2.61 -3.69 2.50
N HIS A 64 1.91 -4.14 3.51
CA HIS A 64 1.60 -5.55 3.74
C HIS A 64 0.28 -5.89 3.05
N ARG A 65 0.28 -7.08 2.45
CA ARG A 65 -0.88 -7.62 1.75
C ARG A 65 -1.04 -9.06 2.19
N GLU A 66 -2.23 -9.39 2.63
CA GLU A 66 -2.67 -10.77 2.71
C GLU A 66 -3.49 -11.06 1.46
N TRP A 67 -3.03 -12.02 0.65
CA TRP A 67 -3.67 -12.37 -0.61
C TRP A 67 -4.73 -13.43 -0.36
N ASP A 68 -5.98 -12.99 -0.22
CA ASP A 68 -7.16 -13.87 -0.20
C ASP A 68 -8.01 -13.64 -1.46
N ASP A 69 -7.38 -13.49 -2.62
CA ASP A 69 -8.10 -13.49 -3.90
C ASP A 69 -8.12 -14.91 -4.48
N PRO A 70 -9.25 -15.63 -4.38
CA PRO A 70 -9.37 -16.96 -4.98
C PRO A 70 -9.40 -16.90 -6.52
N ASP A 71 -9.62 -15.72 -7.12
CA ASP A 71 -9.76 -15.59 -8.57
C ASP A 71 -9.07 -14.32 -9.11
N PRO A 72 -7.72 -14.32 -9.15
CA PRO A 72 -6.97 -13.22 -9.74
C PRO A 72 -7.42 -12.97 -11.19
N PRO A 73 -7.41 -11.71 -11.68
CA PRO A 73 -7.80 -11.43 -13.05
C PRO A 73 -6.93 -12.21 -14.04
N ARG A 74 -7.57 -13.12 -14.78
CA ARG A 74 -6.90 -13.98 -15.76
C ARG A 74 -6.74 -13.31 -17.12
N HIS A 75 -7.47 -12.22 -17.37
CA HIS A 75 -7.46 -11.54 -18.66
C HIS A 75 -7.29 -10.02 -18.50
N CYS A 76 -6.59 -9.40 -19.45
CA CYS A 76 -6.52 -7.95 -19.57
C CYS A 76 -7.84 -7.38 -20.13
N PRO A 77 -8.07 -6.06 -20.06
CA PRO A 77 -9.27 -5.42 -20.63
C PRO A 77 -9.47 -5.64 -22.14
N ARG A 78 -8.44 -6.11 -22.85
CA ARG A 78 -8.48 -6.47 -24.28
C ARG A 78 -8.64 -7.98 -24.53
N GLY A 79 -8.88 -8.78 -23.49
CA GLY A 79 -9.14 -10.22 -23.60
C GLY A 79 -7.90 -11.13 -23.67
N HIS A 80 -6.67 -10.60 -23.67
CA HIS A 80 -5.48 -11.46 -23.57
C HIS A 80 -5.30 -12.03 -22.18
N GLU A 81 -4.86 -13.28 -22.11
CA GLU A 81 -4.53 -13.96 -20.87
C GLU A 81 -3.31 -13.32 -20.16
N LEU A 82 -3.41 -13.12 -18.85
CA LEU A 82 -2.38 -12.56 -17.98
C LEU A 82 -1.54 -13.70 -17.38
N THR A 83 -0.66 -14.29 -18.20
CA THR A 83 0.27 -15.34 -17.77
C THR A 83 1.66 -14.80 -17.43
N ALA A 84 2.43 -15.57 -16.66
CA ALA A 84 3.82 -15.24 -16.35
C ALA A 84 4.63 -15.01 -17.65
N GLY A 85 5.36 -13.88 -17.72
CA GLY A 85 6.12 -13.47 -18.90
C GLY A 85 5.33 -12.67 -19.95
N ARG A 86 3.99 -12.70 -19.90
CA ARG A 86 3.11 -11.86 -20.75
C ARG A 86 2.41 -10.76 -19.99
N ALA A 87 2.48 -10.79 -18.67
CA ALA A 87 2.02 -9.73 -17.79
C ALA A 87 3.14 -9.32 -16.84
N ARG A 88 3.20 -8.03 -16.53
CA ARG A 88 3.95 -7.50 -15.40
C ARG A 88 2.96 -7.12 -14.32
N ALA A 89 3.33 -7.38 -13.09
CA ALA A 89 2.52 -7.08 -11.95
C ALA A 89 3.38 -6.26 -10.99
N ARG A 90 2.93 -5.05 -10.65
CA ARG A 90 3.68 -4.13 -9.81
C ARG A 90 2.74 -3.35 -8.90
N PRO A 91 3.15 -3.03 -7.67
CA PRO A 91 2.37 -2.11 -6.85
C PRO A 91 2.24 -0.74 -7.49
N CYS A 92 1.08 -0.12 -7.32
CA CYS A 92 0.84 1.24 -7.77
C CYS A 92 1.52 2.22 -6.81
N LEU A 93 2.10 3.29 -7.37
CA LEU A 93 2.77 4.33 -6.60
C LEU A 93 1.81 5.38 -6.00
N CYS A 94 0.50 5.23 -6.20
CA CYS A 94 -0.50 6.15 -5.65
C CYS A 94 -0.59 6.15 -4.11
N GLY A 95 0.06 5.21 -3.42
CA GLY A 95 -0.01 5.09 -1.95
C GLY A 95 -1.35 4.58 -1.40
N VAL A 96 -2.34 4.29 -2.26
CA VAL A 96 -3.66 3.74 -1.88
C VAL A 96 -3.68 2.21 -1.87
N GLY A 97 -2.58 1.58 -2.29
CA GLY A 97 -2.41 0.13 -2.20
C GLY A 97 -2.85 -0.63 -3.45
N HIS A 98 -3.11 0.05 -4.58
CA HIS A 98 -3.45 -0.67 -5.80
C HIS A 98 -2.30 -1.58 -6.27
N PHE A 99 -2.67 -2.62 -6.97
CA PHE A 99 -1.79 -3.42 -7.78
C PHE A 99 -2.07 -3.12 -9.25
N VAL A 100 -1.00 -2.83 -9.99
CA VAL A 100 -1.04 -2.62 -11.41
C VAL A 100 -0.71 -3.94 -12.09
N THR A 101 -1.59 -4.41 -12.96
CA THR A 101 -1.32 -5.52 -13.87
C THR A 101 -1.22 -4.98 -15.29
N ASP A 102 -0.01 -5.03 -15.85
CA ASP A 102 0.31 -4.55 -17.19
C ASP A 102 0.44 -5.75 -18.14
N CYS A 103 -0.43 -5.85 -19.14
CA CYS A 103 -0.32 -6.84 -20.21
C CYS A 103 0.74 -6.42 -21.23
N PHE A 104 1.39 -7.38 -21.89
CA PHE A 104 2.33 -7.13 -22.99
C PHE A 104 1.74 -6.28 -24.13
N CYS A 105 0.41 -6.28 -24.31
CA CYS A 105 -0.27 -5.45 -25.32
C CYS A 105 -0.39 -3.97 -24.91
N GLY A 106 0.15 -3.58 -23.75
CA GLY A 106 0.08 -2.24 -23.18
C GLY A 106 -1.20 -1.93 -22.39
N ALA A 107 -2.14 -2.88 -22.29
CA ALA A 107 -3.34 -2.71 -21.46
C ALA A 107 -3.00 -2.94 -19.98
N GLY A 108 -3.23 -1.92 -19.16
CA GLY A 108 -3.05 -1.97 -17.70
C GLY A 108 -4.39 -2.08 -16.96
N GLY A 109 -4.36 -2.69 -15.77
CA GLY A 109 -5.47 -2.71 -14.82
C GLY A 109 -5.00 -2.33 -13.42
N HIS A 110 -5.90 -1.74 -12.63
CA HIS A 110 -5.65 -1.43 -11.22
C HIS A 110 -6.56 -2.29 -10.34
N ARG A 111 -6.00 -2.86 -9.27
CA ARG A 111 -6.74 -3.65 -8.26
C ARG A 111 -6.46 -3.13 -6.85
N PRO A 112 -7.46 -2.66 -6.09
CA PRO A 112 -8.84 -2.39 -6.53
C PRO A 112 -8.91 -1.36 -7.69
N PRO A 113 -10.05 -1.25 -8.40
CA PRO A 113 -10.24 -0.20 -9.40
C PRO A 113 -10.03 1.19 -8.81
N LEU A 114 -9.50 2.12 -9.61
CA LEU A 114 -9.29 3.50 -9.18
C LEU A 114 -10.64 4.18 -8.90
N GLY A 115 -10.75 4.85 -7.75
CA GLY A 115 -11.89 5.65 -7.33
C GLY A 115 -11.50 6.97 -6.65
N PRO A 116 -12.45 7.69 -6.04
CA PRO A 116 -12.16 8.92 -5.31
C PRO A 116 -11.11 8.72 -4.22
N GLY A 117 -10.09 9.58 -4.16
CA GLY A 117 -8.94 9.42 -3.26
C GLY A 117 -7.74 8.69 -3.88
N CYS A 118 -7.89 8.17 -5.10
CA CYS A 118 -6.76 7.76 -5.94
C CYS A 118 -6.10 9.01 -6.54
N GLY A 119 -4.80 9.15 -6.34
CA GLY A 119 -3.99 10.23 -6.88
C GLY A 119 -2.55 10.03 -6.48
N GLU A 120 -1.65 10.87 -6.97
CA GLU A 120 -0.29 10.93 -6.45
C GLU A 120 -0.34 11.42 -5.00
N LEU A 121 -0.42 10.49 -4.04
CA LEU A 121 0.09 10.77 -2.70
C LEU A 121 1.60 10.90 -2.89
N PRO A 122 2.21 11.99 -2.40
CA PRO A 122 3.43 12.53 -3.02
C PRO A 122 4.39 11.39 -3.26
N PHE A 123 4.86 11.25 -4.50
CA PHE A 123 5.91 10.28 -4.84
C PHE A 123 6.94 10.32 -3.72
N ASP A 124 7.03 9.21 -2.99
CA ASP A 124 7.84 9.12 -1.79
C ASP A 124 8.93 8.10 -2.08
N PRO A 125 10.17 8.52 -2.33
CA PRO A 125 11.26 7.58 -2.59
C PRO A 125 11.54 6.71 -1.36
N GLU A 126 11.15 7.16 -0.16
CA GLU A 126 11.19 6.39 1.10
C GLU A 126 10.00 5.43 1.26
N ALA A 127 9.08 5.38 0.28
CA ALA A 127 8.13 4.28 0.14
C ALA A 127 8.91 2.99 -0.09
N GLY A 128 9.27 2.34 1.01
CA GLY A 128 10.13 1.20 1.07
C GLY A 128 9.45 -0.03 0.49
N ARG A 129 10.02 -0.52 -0.62
CA ARG A 129 10.30 -1.92 -0.97
C ARG A 129 9.39 -2.96 -0.30
N HIS A 130 8.46 -3.49 -1.09
CA HIS A 130 7.57 -4.58 -0.72
C HIS A 130 8.35 -5.81 -0.21
N HIS A 131 7.94 -6.33 0.94
CA HIS A 131 8.28 -7.68 1.36
C HIS A 131 7.21 -8.63 0.83
N TRP A 132 7.66 -9.62 0.07
CA TRP A 132 6.84 -10.74 -0.42
C TRP A 132 6.89 -11.89 0.58
#